data_AF-A0A660U4E3-F1
#
_entry.id   AF-A0A660U4E3-F1
#
_cell.length_a   1.000
_cell.length_b   1.000
_cell.length_c   1.000
_cell.angle_alpha   90.00
_cell.angle_beta   90.00
_cell.angle_gamma   90.00
#
_symmetry.space_group_name_H-M   'P 1'
#
loop_
_entity.id
_entity.type
_entity.pdbx_description
1 polymer ?
#
loop_
_entity_poly.entity_id
_entity_poly.type
_entity_poly.pdbx_seq_one_letter_code
_entity_poly.pdbx_strand_id
1 'polypeptide(L)'
;MGHAEKLKRAINELFSRIERKDVTEKSLARNGRIFVVRNRAAAVALINEIAPEHLEIMTENAEEYLDEIRNAGAVFIGDYSPVAIGDYIAGPSHVLPTGGTARFFSPLSVRSFFKSSSIIEITPRGCEELGQFASIIAEKEKLNAHRDSIKIRRSD
;
A
#
# COMPACT_ATOMS: atom_id res chain seq x y z
N MET A 1 -8.09 -27.87 -10.75
CA MET A 1 -7.29 -28.63 -9.76
C MET A 1 -5.87 -28.96 -10.24
N GLY A 2 -5.60 -29.11 -11.54
CA GLY A 2 -4.28 -29.53 -12.04
C GLY A 2 -3.08 -28.67 -11.63
N HIS A 3 -3.19 -27.33 -11.70
CA HIS A 3 -2.07 -26.43 -11.35
C HIS A 3 -1.69 -26.48 -9.87
N ALA A 4 -2.67 -26.52 -8.97
CA ALA A 4 -2.43 -26.61 -7.52
C ALA A 4 -1.66 -27.88 -7.14
N GLU A 5 -2.01 -29.02 -7.72
CA GLU A 5 -1.31 -30.28 -7.47
C GLU A 5 0.10 -30.31 -8.09
N LYS A 6 0.28 -29.70 -9.28
CA LYS A 6 1.61 -29.52 -9.87
C LYS A 6 2.50 -28.64 -8.99
N LEU A 7 1.97 -27.54 -8.46
CA LEU A 7 2.68 -26.65 -7.55
C LEU A 7 3.11 -27.37 -6.26
N LYS A 8 2.21 -28.13 -5.63
CA LYS A 8 2.54 -28.93 -4.44
C LYS A 8 3.69 -29.90 -4.70
N ARG A 9 3.68 -30.60 -5.85
CA ARG A 9 4.77 -31.50 -6.24
C ARG A 9 6.09 -30.75 -6.41
N ALA A 10 6.08 -29.63 -7.14
CA ALA A 10 7.27 -28.81 -7.36
C ALA A 10 7.87 -28.29 -6.04
N ILE A 11 7.03 -27.86 -5.10
CA ILE A 11 7.47 -27.43 -3.75
C ILE A 11 8.15 -28.59 -3.00
N ASN A 12 7.57 -29.80 -3.04
CA ASN A 12 8.16 -30.98 -2.39
C ASN A 12 9.51 -31.37 -3.00
N GLU A 13 9.64 -31.27 -4.32
CA GLU A 13 10.91 -31.51 -5.01
C GLU A 13 11.97 -30.46 -4.62
N LEU A 14 11.58 -29.18 -4.51
CA LEU A 14 12.44 -28.08 -4.04
C LEU A 14 13.00 -28.32 -2.63
N PHE A 15 12.21 -28.88 -1.72
CA PHE A 15 12.66 -29.17 -0.36
C PHE A 15 13.84 -30.14 -0.28
N SER A 16 14.08 -30.95 -1.32
CA SER A 16 15.26 -31.82 -1.38
C SER A 16 16.56 -31.08 -1.75
N ARG A 17 16.48 -29.83 -2.19
CA ARG A 17 17.60 -29.08 -2.80
C ARG A 17 17.97 -27.79 -2.07
N ILE A 18 17.12 -27.30 -1.17
CA ILE A 18 17.37 -26.03 -0.47
C ILE A 18 18.14 -26.25 0.83
N GLU A 19 19.12 -25.38 1.10
CA GLU A 19 19.94 -25.46 2.32
C GLU A 19 19.14 -25.11 3.58
N ARG A 20 18.24 -24.12 3.50
CA ARG A 20 17.46 -23.64 4.65
C ARG A 20 16.10 -24.34 4.81
N LYS A 21 16.06 -25.65 4.53
CA LYS A 21 14.83 -26.46 4.52
C LYS A 21 13.96 -26.28 5.76
N ASP A 22 14.53 -26.43 6.96
CA ASP A 22 13.78 -26.42 8.23
C ASP A 22 12.98 -25.13 8.45
N VAL A 23 13.55 -23.98 8.09
CA VAL A 23 12.89 -22.68 8.25
C VAL A 23 11.79 -22.51 7.21
N THR A 24 12.07 -22.90 5.97
CA THR A 24 11.10 -22.84 4.87
C THR A 24 9.89 -23.75 5.12
N GLU A 25 10.10 -24.98 5.58
CA GLU A 25 9.02 -25.91 5.93
C GLU A 25 8.14 -25.37 7.06
N LYS A 26 8.74 -24.85 8.14
CA LYS A 26 7.99 -24.23 9.26
C LYS A 26 7.15 -23.04 8.80
N SER A 27 7.72 -22.18 7.95
CA SER A 27 7.00 -21.03 7.39
C SER A 27 5.83 -21.47 6.52
N LEU A 28 6.06 -22.44 5.61
CA LEU A 28 5.03 -22.96 4.72
C LEU A 28 3.90 -23.66 5.50
N ALA A 29 4.23 -24.46 6.51
CA ALA A 29 3.24 -25.12 7.35
C ALA A 29 2.33 -24.10 8.09
N ARG A 30 2.91 -23.02 8.62
CA ARG A 30 2.17 -22.00 9.36
C ARG A 30 1.33 -21.11 8.44
N ASN A 31 1.94 -20.61 7.38
CA ASN A 31 1.41 -19.49 6.59
C ASN A 31 0.98 -19.88 5.16
N GLY A 32 1.50 -20.98 4.61
CA GLY A 32 1.25 -21.39 3.24
C GLY A 32 -0.20 -21.77 2.99
N ARG A 33 -0.82 -21.17 1.97
CA ARG A 33 -2.20 -21.45 1.55
C ARG A 33 -2.26 -21.52 0.03
N ILE A 34 -3.09 -22.40 -0.50
CA ILE A 34 -3.41 -22.47 -1.93
C ILE A 34 -4.89 -22.17 -2.08
N PHE A 35 -5.21 -21.11 -2.81
CA PHE A 35 -6.58 -20.75 -3.13
C PHE A 35 -6.87 -21.14 -4.58
N VAL A 36 -7.88 -22.00 -4.76
CA VAL A 36 -8.40 -22.33 -6.10
C VAL A 36 -9.65 -21.52 -6.31
N VAL A 37 -9.56 -20.52 -7.20
CA VAL A 37 -10.65 -19.60 -7.49
C VAL A 37 -11.27 -19.87 -8.85
N ARG A 38 -12.53 -19.46 -9.01
CA ARG A 38 -13.33 -19.77 -10.22
C ARG A 38 -12.87 -19.02 -11.47
N ASN A 39 -12.33 -17.81 -11.31
CA ASN A 39 -11.95 -16.92 -12.41
C ASN A 39 -11.04 -15.79 -11.92
N ARG A 40 -10.55 -14.98 -12.86
CA ARG A 40 -9.71 -13.80 -12.63
C ARG A 40 -10.34 -12.80 -11.64
N ALA A 41 -11.61 -12.45 -11.81
CA ALA A 41 -12.26 -11.48 -10.92
C ALA A 41 -12.23 -11.95 -9.44
N ALA A 42 -12.43 -13.24 -9.20
CA ALA A 42 -12.29 -13.81 -7.86
C ALA A 42 -10.83 -13.81 -7.36
N ALA A 43 -9.85 -14.02 -8.23
CA ALA A 43 -8.42 -13.92 -7.89
C ALA A 43 -8.05 -12.49 -7.48
N VAL A 44 -8.43 -11.50 -8.29
CA VAL A 44 -8.21 -10.06 -8.05
C VAL A 44 -8.85 -9.62 -6.74
N ALA A 45 -10.11 -10.02 -6.49
CA ALA A 45 -10.81 -9.70 -5.25
C ALA A 45 -10.04 -10.24 -4.04
N LEU A 46 -9.58 -11.49 -4.10
CA LEU A 46 -8.79 -12.12 -3.05
C LEU A 46 -7.43 -11.45 -2.85
N ILE A 47 -6.71 -11.10 -3.93
CA ILE A 47 -5.44 -10.38 -3.86
C ILE A 47 -5.61 -9.04 -3.14
N ASN A 48 -6.64 -8.28 -3.52
CA ASN A 48 -6.94 -6.99 -2.89
C ASN A 48 -7.37 -7.12 -1.42
N GLU A 49 -8.04 -8.22 -1.06
CA GLU A 49 -8.38 -8.53 0.34
C GLU A 49 -7.13 -8.88 1.14
N ILE A 50 -6.25 -9.74 0.61
CA ILE A 50 -4.99 -10.13 1.26
C ILE A 50 -4.06 -8.93 1.42
N ALA A 51 -3.97 -8.07 0.40
CA ALA A 51 -3.05 -6.94 0.32
C ALA A 51 -1.59 -7.36 0.55
N PRO A 52 -1.04 -8.21 -0.34
CA PRO A 52 0.27 -8.81 -0.15
C PRO A 52 1.41 -7.80 -0.16
N GLU A 53 2.49 -8.13 0.53
CA GLU A 53 3.76 -7.41 0.46
C GLU A 53 4.35 -7.51 -0.96
N HIS A 54 4.49 -8.73 -1.48
CA HIS A 54 4.93 -9.03 -2.84
C HIS A 54 3.83 -9.78 -3.60
N LEU A 55 3.50 -9.35 -4.82
CA LEU A 55 2.55 -10.01 -5.71
C LEU A 55 3.25 -10.43 -7.01
N GLU A 56 3.32 -11.73 -7.27
CA GLU A 56 3.75 -12.28 -8.57
C GLU A 56 2.53 -12.65 -9.42
N ILE A 57 2.45 -12.12 -10.63
CA ILE A 57 1.41 -12.44 -11.62
C ILE A 57 2.04 -13.25 -12.75
N MET A 58 1.95 -14.58 -12.62
CA MET A 58 2.51 -15.56 -13.54
C MET A 58 1.40 -16.17 -14.42
N THR A 59 0.82 -15.36 -15.30
CA THR A 59 -0.20 -15.80 -16.26
C THR A 59 0.07 -15.21 -17.64
N GLU A 60 -0.52 -15.80 -18.67
CA GLU A 60 -0.69 -15.11 -19.95
C GLU A 60 -1.45 -13.79 -19.73
N ASN A 61 -1.08 -12.74 -20.47
CA ASN A 61 -1.64 -11.39 -20.37
C ASN A 61 -1.68 -10.81 -18.94
N ALA A 62 -0.62 -11.05 -18.15
CA ALA A 62 -0.52 -10.58 -16.77
C ALA A 62 -0.72 -9.06 -16.59
N GLU A 63 -0.38 -8.25 -17.60
CA GLU A 63 -0.61 -6.80 -17.60
C GLU A 63 -2.08 -6.43 -17.42
N GLU A 64 -3.02 -7.26 -17.90
CA GLU A 64 -4.44 -6.95 -17.79
C GLU A 64 -4.91 -6.88 -16.33
N TYR A 65 -4.22 -7.54 -15.40
CA TYR A 65 -4.58 -7.53 -13.98
C TYR A 65 -4.27 -6.19 -13.31
N LEU A 66 -3.30 -5.42 -13.82
CA LEU A 66 -2.71 -4.27 -13.14
C LEU A 66 -3.75 -3.20 -12.78
N ASP A 67 -4.67 -2.92 -13.69
CA ASP A 67 -5.72 -1.91 -13.48
C ASP A 67 -6.69 -2.27 -12.35
N GLU A 68 -6.76 -3.56 -11.98
CA GLU A 68 -7.65 -4.04 -10.92
C GLU A 68 -6.93 -4.30 -9.58
N ILE A 69 -5.59 -4.32 -9.57
CA ILE A 69 -4.81 -4.46 -8.33
C ILE A 69 -4.73 -3.11 -7.61
N ARG A 70 -5.36 -3.04 -6.45
CA ARG A 70 -5.41 -1.85 -5.58
C ARG A 70 -4.42 -1.92 -4.44
N ASN A 71 -4.18 -3.13 -3.92
CA ASN A 71 -3.38 -3.34 -2.71
C ASN A 71 -2.27 -4.36 -2.97
N ALA A 72 -1.04 -3.88 -3.15
CA ALA A 72 0.18 -4.68 -3.14
C ALA A 72 1.38 -3.78 -2.81
N GLY A 73 2.38 -4.29 -2.08
CA GLY A 73 3.62 -3.55 -1.85
C GLY A 73 4.46 -3.42 -3.12
N ALA A 74 4.76 -4.55 -3.77
CA ALA A 74 5.41 -4.60 -5.07
C ALA A 74 4.73 -5.65 -5.96
N VAL A 75 4.62 -5.35 -7.26
CA VAL A 75 4.01 -6.24 -8.26
C VAL A 75 5.06 -6.66 -9.28
N PHE A 76 5.15 -7.97 -9.51
CA PHE A 76 6.09 -8.62 -10.40
C PHE A 76 5.32 -9.34 -11.50
N ILE A 77 5.71 -9.13 -12.75
CA ILE A 77 4.94 -9.59 -13.91
C ILE A 77 5.75 -10.53 -14.77
N GLY A 78 5.12 -11.67 -15.09
CA GLY A 78 5.65 -12.67 -16.02
C GLY A 78 6.74 -13.56 -15.44
N ASP A 79 7.09 -14.59 -16.21
CA ASP A 79 7.93 -15.71 -15.75
C ASP A 79 9.39 -15.33 -15.44
N TYR A 80 9.84 -14.17 -15.92
CA TYR A 80 11.23 -13.71 -15.82
C TYR A 80 11.45 -12.63 -14.74
N SER A 81 10.44 -12.39 -13.90
CA SER A 81 10.48 -11.34 -12.86
C SER A 81 10.38 -11.94 -11.44
N PRO A 82 11.30 -12.82 -11.00
CA PRO A 82 11.24 -13.37 -9.65
C PRO A 82 11.42 -12.27 -8.60
N VAL A 83 10.77 -12.40 -7.44
CA VAL A 83 10.89 -11.43 -6.31
C VAL A 83 12.35 -11.04 -6.02
N ALA A 84 13.27 -12.00 -6.06
CA ALA A 84 14.70 -11.77 -5.80
C ALA A 84 15.33 -10.67 -6.67
N ILE A 85 14.89 -10.49 -7.92
CA ILE A 85 15.39 -9.40 -8.77
C ILE A 85 14.96 -8.03 -8.21
N GLY A 86 13.74 -7.93 -7.70
CA GLY A 86 13.25 -6.73 -6.99
C GLY A 86 13.97 -6.47 -5.69
N ASP A 87 14.27 -7.54 -4.94
CA ASP A 87 14.96 -7.44 -3.65
C ASP A 87 16.38 -6.88 -3.77
N TYR A 88 17.03 -7.03 -4.93
CA TYR A 88 18.45 -6.76 -5.05
C TYR A 88 18.82 -5.70 -6.09
N ILE A 89 18.24 -5.71 -7.29
CA ILE A 89 18.84 -4.97 -8.42
C ILE A 89 17.86 -4.26 -9.34
N ALA A 90 16.56 -4.56 -9.29
CA ALA A 90 15.58 -3.93 -10.17
C ALA A 90 15.45 -2.41 -9.95
N GLY A 91 15.78 -1.92 -8.74
CA GLY A 91 15.77 -0.50 -8.39
C GLY A 91 14.76 -0.08 -7.31
N PRO A 92 13.50 -0.58 -7.30
CA PRO A 92 12.55 -0.29 -6.22
C PRO A 92 13.06 -0.72 -4.84
N SER A 93 12.56 -0.07 -3.78
CA SER A 93 12.90 -0.49 -2.42
C SER A 93 12.23 -1.81 -2.07
N HIS A 94 12.98 -2.73 -1.45
CA HIS A 94 12.43 -3.95 -0.86
C HIS A 94 11.87 -3.74 0.57
N VAL A 95 11.87 -2.50 1.08
CA VAL A 95 11.25 -2.19 2.37
C VAL A 95 9.78 -1.91 2.10
N LEU A 96 8.96 -2.95 2.22
CA LEU A 96 7.56 -2.98 1.81
C LEU A 96 6.60 -3.13 3.00
N PRO A 97 5.34 -2.68 2.84
CA PRO A 97 4.31 -2.89 3.85
C PRO A 97 3.90 -4.38 3.94
N THR A 98 3.98 -4.96 5.14
CA THR A 98 3.69 -6.38 5.39
C THR A 98 2.39 -6.58 6.18
N GLY A 99 1.92 -7.82 6.36
CA GLY A 99 0.76 -8.12 7.21
C GLY A 99 -0.57 -7.50 6.75
N GLY A 100 -0.73 -7.30 5.44
CA GLY A 100 -1.92 -6.68 4.84
C GLY A 100 -1.93 -5.15 4.92
N THR A 101 -0.85 -4.52 5.36
CA THR A 101 -0.77 -3.07 5.50
C THR A 101 -0.59 -2.32 4.16
N ALA A 102 -0.36 -3.03 3.06
CA ALA A 102 -0.39 -2.46 1.71
C ALA A 102 -1.74 -1.81 1.34
N ARG A 103 -2.79 -2.02 2.15
CA ARG A 103 -4.07 -1.29 2.08
C ARG A 103 -3.96 0.20 2.37
N PHE A 104 -2.94 0.64 3.11
CA PHE A 104 -2.84 2.02 3.58
C PHE A 104 -1.41 2.55 3.73
N PHE A 105 -0.40 1.69 3.65
CA PHE A 105 1.00 2.10 3.56
C PHE A 105 1.56 1.85 2.17
N SER A 106 2.46 2.74 1.75
CA SER A 106 3.25 2.59 0.53
C SER A 106 4.62 1.98 0.83
N PRO A 107 5.30 1.42 -0.19
CA PRO A 107 6.73 1.09 -0.12
C PRO A 107 7.57 2.26 0.38
N LEU A 108 8.70 1.95 1.02
CA LEU A 108 9.69 2.97 1.36
C LEU A 108 10.13 3.69 0.08
N SER A 109 10.09 5.01 0.11
CA SER A 109 10.51 5.84 -1.01
C SER A 109 11.25 7.06 -0.51
N VAL A 110 11.81 7.85 -1.42
CA VAL A 110 12.40 9.15 -1.07
C VAL A 110 11.43 10.03 -0.28
N ARG A 111 10.11 9.96 -0.56
CA ARG A 111 9.05 10.71 0.15
C ARG A 111 9.01 10.39 1.65
N SER A 112 9.37 9.17 2.05
CA SER A 112 9.39 8.74 3.44
C SER A 112 10.43 9.48 4.29
N PHE A 113 11.41 10.13 3.65
CA PHE A 113 12.46 10.91 4.31
C PHE A 113 12.20 12.42 4.28
N PHE A 114 11.14 12.87 3.60
CA PHE A 114 10.74 14.27 3.58
C PHE A 114 9.72 14.56 4.70
N LYS A 115 9.80 15.78 5.23
CA LYS A 115 8.74 16.38 6.04
C LYS A 115 8.11 17.51 5.23
N SER A 116 6.77 17.57 5.21
CA SER A 116 6.03 18.63 4.55
C SER A 116 5.47 19.60 5.59
N SER A 117 5.62 20.90 5.35
CA SER A 117 5.05 21.97 6.16
C SER A 117 4.24 22.91 5.28
N SER A 118 3.04 23.26 5.72
CA SER A 118 2.24 24.31 5.07
C SER A 118 2.68 25.68 5.57
N ILE A 119 2.93 26.62 4.66
CA ILE A 119 3.20 28.02 4.98
C ILE A 119 1.96 28.81 4.56
N ILE A 120 1.36 29.53 5.51
CA ILE A 120 0.16 30.33 5.30
C ILE A 120 0.49 31.76 5.66
N GLU A 121 0.45 32.64 4.67
CA GLU A 121 0.52 34.08 4.83
C GLU A 121 -0.77 34.69 4.28
N ILE A 122 -1.41 35.55 5.07
CA ILE A 122 -2.67 36.21 4.70
C ILE A 122 -2.46 37.71 4.70
N THR A 123 -2.94 38.37 3.65
CA THR A 123 -2.93 39.83 3.58
C THR A 123 -4.01 40.42 4.50
N PRO A 124 -3.92 41.71 4.87
CA PRO A 124 -4.99 42.36 5.63
C PRO A 124 -6.37 42.21 4.95
N ARG A 125 -6.43 42.41 3.63
CA ARG A 125 -7.67 42.20 2.85
C ARG A 125 -8.17 40.76 2.93
N GLY A 126 -7.28 39.76 2.85
CA GLY A 126 -7.66 38.36 3.01
C GLY A 126 -8.19 38.07 4.41
N CYS A 127 -7.62 38.70 5.45
CA CYS A 127 -8.12 38.59 6.81
C CYS A 127 -9.54 39.16 6.95
N GLU A 128 -9.87 40.23 6.23
CA GLU A 128 -11.24 40.74 6.20
C GLU A 128 -12.21 39.80 5.50
N GLU A 129 -11.87 39.38 4.28
CA GLU A 129 -12.75 38.58 3.42
C GLU A 129 -12.99 37.19 4.01
N LEU A 130 -11.95 36.53 4.53
CA LEU A 130 -12.03 35.17 5.07
C LEU A 130 -12.32 35.14 6.58
N GLY A 131 -11.85 36.15 7.31
CA GLY A 131 -11.96 36.19 8.77
C GLY A 131 -13.40 36.27 9.27
N GLN A 132 -14.33 36.84 8.50
CA GLN A 132 -15.75 36.79 8.82
C GLN A 132 -16.29 35.36 8.86
N PHE A 133 -15.94 34.54 7.87
CA PHE A 133 -16.40 33.15 7.78
C PHE A 133 -15.74 32.29 8.86
N ALA A 134 -14.44 32.47 9.05
CA ALA A 134 -13.69 31.78 10.11
C ALA A 134 -14.22 32.12 11.51
N SER A 135 -14.61 33.38 11.75
CA SER A 135 -15.23 33.81 13.02
C SER A 135 -16.58 33.14 13.27
N ILE A 136 -17.42 33.02 12.24
CA ILE A 136 -18.73 32.34 12.33
C ILE A 136 -18.53 30.86 12.68
N ILE A 137 -17.59 30.18 12.01
CA ILE A 137 -17.27 28.77 12.29
C ILE A 137 -16.79 28.62 13.74
N ALA A 138 -15.84 29.45 14.17
CA ALA A 138 -15.32 29.42 15.54
C ALA A 138 -16.42 29.65 16.60
N GLU A 139 -17.39 30.52 16.32
CA GLU A 139 -18.54 30.73 17.19
C GLU A 139 -19.47 29.51 17.25
N LYS A 140 -19.72 28.85 16.12
CA LYS A 140 -20.52 27.60 16.08
C LYS A 140 -19.83 26.45 16.80
N GLU A 141 -18.51 26.41 16.80
CA GLU A 141 -17.70 25.46 17.58
C GLU A 141 -17.56 25.86 19.06
N LYS A 142 -18.14 26.99 19.48
CA LYS A 142 -18.05 27.55 20.85
C LYS A 142 -16.61 27.90 21.27
N LEU A 143 -15.74 28.19 20.31
CA LEU A 143 -14.35 28.57 20.51
C LEU A 143 -14.17 30.10 20.49
N ASN A 144 -14.65 30.78 21.53
CA ASN A 144 -14.66 32.25 21.58
C ASN A 144 -13.26 32.87 21.40
N ALA A 145 -12.21 32.29 21.98
CA ALA A 145 -10.85 32.80 21.82
C ALA A 145 -10.32 32.73 20.38
N HIS A 146 -10.71 31.70 19.61
CA HIS A 146 -10.34 31.61 18.19
C HIS A 146 -11.04 32.71 17.38
N ARG A 147 -12.35 32.87 17.56
CA ARG A 147 -13.13 33.97 16.99
C ARG A 147 -12.51 35.33 17.32
N ASP A 148 -12.22 35.59 18.58
CA ASP A 148 -11.73 36.88 19.05
C ASP A 148 -10.33 37.19 18.52
N SER A 149 -9.48 36.18 18.37
CA SER A 149 -8.16 36.32 17.73
C SER A 149 -8.25 36.73 16.25
N ILE A 150 -9.33 36.38 15.57
CA ILE A 150 -9.60 36.81 14.19
C ILE A 150 -10.16 38.23 14.21
N LYS A 151 -11.19 38.47 15.04
CA LYS A 151 -11.87 39.77 15.12
C LYS A 151 -10.93 40.92 15.47
N ILE A 152 -9.97 40.73 16.39
CA ILE A 152 -9.02 41.79 16.77
C ILE A 152 -8.12 42.27 15.62
N ARG A 153 -8.00 41.49 14.54
CA ARG A 153 -7.18 41.81 13.36
C ARG A 153 -8.01 42.37 12.21
N ARG A 154 -9.33 42.45 12.40
CA ARG A 154 -10.27 42.99 11.44
C ARG A 154 -10.64 44.42 11.81
N SER A 155 -10.94 45.20 10.80
CA SER A 155 -11.51 46.54 10.90
C SER A 155 -12.96 46.38 11.35
N ASP A 156 -13.43 47.25 12.25
CA ASP A 156 -14.81 47.26 12.74
C ASP A 156 -15.83 47.42 11.60
#